data_AF-A0A958N2N1-F1
#
_entry.id   AF-A0A958N2N1-F1
#
_cell.length_a   1.000
_cell.length_b   1.000
_cell.length_c   1.000
_cell.angle_alpha   90.00
_cell.angle_beta   90.00
_cell.angle_gamma   90.00
#
_symmetry.space_group_name_H-M   'P 1'
#
loop_
_entity.id
_entity.type
_entity.pdbx_description
1 polymer ?
#
loop_
_entity_poly.entity_id
_entity_poly.type
_entity_poly.pdbx_seq_one_letter_code
_entity_poly.pdbx_strand_id
1 'polypeptide(L)'
;MKNFKFKKKIPGREELSLELSLDGDGNIKNFHLKAVGSLAFLRLIEKYRKLFAGPLTNVHEPEETNTGALLLREAILTAKGQWLPPYKELQLCHCRSIPTEKVMESILIGANTTEKVSRMTSASTACGTCMPDVQAI
;
A
#
# COMPACT_ATOMS: atom_id res chain seq x y z
N MET A 1 21.96 7.32 -9.03
CA MET A 1 21.28 7.48 -7.73
C MET A 1 19.79 7.44 -7.99
N LYS A 2 19.07 6.46 -7.42
CA LYS A 2 17.61 6.37 -7.54
C LYS A 2 17.00 6.78 -6.20
N ASN A 3 16.14 7.80 -6.23
CA ASN A 3 15.41 8.24 -5.06
C ASN A 3 13.99 7.73 -5.15
N PHE A 4 13.50 7.18 -4.05
CA PHE A 4 12.17 6.63 -3.94
C PHE A 4 11.43 7.29 -2.78
N LYS A 5 10.17 7.62 -3.01
CA LYS A 5 9.29 8.22 -2.01
C LYS A 5 7.94 7.53 -2.05
N PHE A 6 7.55 7.00 -0.90
CA PHE A 6 6.25 6.43 -0.64
C PHE A 6 5.65 7.14 0.56
N LYS A 7 4.39 7.54 0.45
CA LYS A 7 3.62 8.06 1.57
C LYS A 7 2.19 7.63 1.40
N LYS A 8 1.65 6.94 2.40
CA LYS A 8 0.26 6.52 2.42
C LYS A 8 -0.29 6.60 3.83
N LYS A 9 -1.51 7.10 3.94
CA LYS A 9 -2.20 7.32 5.20
C LYS A 9 -3.59 6.70 5.12
N ILE A 10 -3.89 5.86 6.09
CA ILE A 10 -5.22 5.32 6.34
C ILE A 10 -5.82 6.18 7.45
N PRO A 11 -6.81 7.05 7.15
CA PRO A 11 -7.48 7.90 8.12
C PRO A 11 -7.90 7.14 9.38
N GLY A 12 -7.50 7.66 10.55
CA GLY A 12 -7.83 7.09 11.85
C GLY A 12 -7.14 5.77 12.19
N ARG A 13 -6.21 5.27 11.37
CA ARG A 13 -5.47 4.03 11.62
C ARG A 13 -3.96 4.20 11.53
N GLU A 14 -3.39 3.98 10.36
CA GLU A 14 -1.96 3.84 10.15
C GLU A 14 -1.48 4.82 9.08
N GLU A 15 -0.30 5.38 9.27
CA GLU A 15 0.41 6.23 8.31
C GLU A 15 1.82 5.70 8.15
N LEU A 16 2.26 5.53 6.91
CA LEU A 16 3.60 5.11 6.55
C LEU A 16 4.20 6.10 5.55
N SER A 17 5.39 6.59 5.86
CA SER A 17 6.23 7.35 4.93
C SER A 17 7.60 6.70 4.85
N LEU A 18 8.02 6.38 3.63
CA LEU A 18 9.31 5.77 3.32
C LEU A 18 9.98 6.60 2.24
N GLU A 19 11.11 7.20 2.58
CA GLU A 19 12.02 7.85 1.63
C GLU A 19 13.32 7.04 1.59
N LEU A 20 13.77 6.69 0.39
CA LEU A 20 14.93 5.83 0.17
C LEU A 20 15.83 6.45 -0.90
N SER A 21 17.14 6.33 -0.71
CA SER A 21 18.15 6.70 -1.71
C SER A 21 19.06 5.51 -1.97
N LEU A 22 19.08 5.04 -3.22
CA LEU A 22 19.90 3.92 -3.66
C LEU A 22 21.17 4.41 -4.38
N ASP A 23 22.27 3.71 -4.16
CA ASP A 23 23.49 3.87 -4.96
C ASP A 23 23.37 3.23 -6.36
N GLY A 24 24.46 3.21 -7.12
CA GLY A 24 24.49 2.59 -8.45
C GLY A 24 24.35 1.07 -8.43
N ASP A 25 24.70 0.44 -7.30
CA ASP A 25 24.74 -1.01 -7.11
C ASP A 25 23.46 -1.55 -6.46
N GLY A 26 22.51 -0.67 -6.11
CA GLY A 26 21.22 -1.03 -5.52
C GLY A 26 21.23 -1.12 -3.98
N ASN A 27 22.29 -0.64 -3.32
CA ASN A 27 22.33 -0.54 -1.86
C ASN A 27 21.66 0.73 -1.36
N ILE A 28 21.04 0.63 -0.20
CA ILE A 28 20.39 1.74 0.49
C ILE A 28 21.47 2.59 1.15
N LYS A 29 21.72 3.79 0.62
CA LYS A 29 22.63 4.78 1.22
C LYS A 29 21.99 5.51 2.38
N ASN A 30 20.76 5.98 2.17
CA ASN A 30 19.98 6.73 3.16
C ASN A 30 18.53 6.27 3.10
N PHE A 31 17.90 6.20 4.28
CA PHE A 31 16.46 5.98 4.36
C PHE A 31 15.84 6.80 5.49
N HIS A 32 14.60 7.25 5.28
CA HIS A 32 13.76 7.87 6.29
C HIS A 32 12.45 7.11 6.35
N LEU A 33 12.26 6.33 7.42
CA LEU A 33 11.06 5.54 7.68
C LEU A 33 10.31 6.14 8.86
N LYS A 34 9.14 6.70 8.59
CA LYS A 34 8.22 7.25 9.59
C LYS A 34 6.93 6.45 9.57
N ALA A 35 6.51 6.00 10.75
CA ALA A 35 5.26 5.28 10.93
C ALA A 35 4.47 5.87 12.10
N VAL A 36 3.15 5.94 11.95
CA VAL A 36 2.20 6.30 13.00
C VAL A 36 1.08 5.27 12.96
N GLY A 37 0.67 4.74 14.11
CA GLY A 37 -0.45 3.79 14.15
C GLY A 37 -0.45 2.92 15.39
N SER A 38 -1.01 1.71 15.25
CA SER A 38 -1.14 0.74 16.35
C SER A 38 0.22 0.27 16.88
N LEU A 39 0.26 -0.20 18.14
CA LEU A 39 1.48 -0.78 18.71
C LEU A 39 2.00 -1.98 17.90
N ALA A 40 1.09 -2.80 17.38
CA ALA A 40 1.45 -3.94 16.52
C ALA A 40 2.14 -3.46 15.23
N PHE A 41 1.62 -2.41 14.61
CA PHE A 41 2.23 -1.80 13.43
C PHE A 41 3.60 -1.18 13.73
N LEU A 42 3.73 -0.43 14.83
CA LEU A 42 5.01 0.17 15.20
C LEU A 42 6.09 -0.89 15.47
N ARG A 43 5.73 -2.00 16.12
CA ARG A 43 6.64 -3.15 16.33
C ARG A 43 7.04 -3.81 15.02
N LEU A 44 6.10 -3.95 14.07
CA LEU A 44 6.38 -4.46 12.74
C LEU A 44 7.40 -3.55 12.03
N ILE A 45 7.17 -2.24 12.04
CA ILE A 45 8.08 -1.27 11.42
C ILE A 45 9.47 -1.31 12.05
N GLU A 46 9.57 -1.44 13.37
CA GLU A 46 10.85 -1.57 14.06
C GLU A 46 11.62 -2.84 13.65
N LYS A 47 10.93 -3.98 13.53
CA LYS A 47 11.50 -5.23 13.02
C LYS A 47 12.09 -5.03 11.62
N TYR A 48 11.34 -4.39 10.72
CA TYR A 48 11.75 -4.17 9.34
C TYR A 48 12.78 -3.08 9.16
N ARG A 49 12.84 -2.08 10.06
CA ARG A 49 13.81 -0.98 9.99
C ARG A 49 15.26 -1.47 9.90
N LYS A 50 15.56 -2.60 10.55
CA LYS A 50 16.89 -3.23 10.53
C LYS A 50 17.26 -3.79 9.15
N LEU A 51 16.27 -4.18 8.35
CA LEU A 51 16.47 -4.74 7.00
C LEU A 51 16.78 -3.65 5.97
N PHE A 52 16.39 -2.40 6.23
CA PHE A 52 16.73 -1.25 5.38
C PHE A 52 18.19 -0.80 5.50
N ALA A 53 19.01 -1.50 6.30
CA ALA A 53 20.46 -1.35 6.31
C ALA A 53 21.09 -2.37 5.35
N GLY A 54 21.39 -1.95 4.12
CA GLY A 54 22.12 -2.78 3.14
C GLY A 54 21.47 -2.82 1.75
N PRO A 55 21.65 -3.93 1.01
CA PRO A 55 21.04 -4.13 -0.31
C PRO A 55 19.52 -4.14 -0.24
N LEU A 56 18.84 -3.44 -1.16
CA LEU A 56 17.37 -3.46 -1.24
C LEU A 56 16.81 -4.87 -1.45
N THR A 57 17.59 -5.78 -2.04
CA THR A 57 17.23 -7.18 -2.24
C THR A 57 17.01 -7.94 -0.92
N ASN A 58 17.65 -7.53 0.17
CA ASN A 58 17.52 -8.18 1.48
C ASN A 58 16.22 -7.80 2.20
N VAL A 59 15.57 -6.72 1.77
CA VAL A 59 14.28 -6.31 2.33
C VAL A 59 13.20 -7.23 1.78
N HIS A 60 12.85 -8.29 2.52
CA HIS A 60 11.74 -9.18 2.17
C HIS A 60 10.39 -8.56 2.53
N GLU A 61 9.28 -9.14 2.06
CA GLU A 61 7.93 -8.68 2.38
C GLU A 61 7.44 -9.28 3.72
N PRO A 62 6.50 -8.62 4.43
CA PRO A 62 5.84 -9.22 5.58
C PRO A 62 4.92 -10.36 5.16
N GLU A 63 4.94 -11.44 5.93
CA GLU A 63 4.07 -12.60 5.77
C GLU A 63 2.67 -12.33 6.33
N GLU A 64 2.56 -11.42 7.31
CA GLU A 64 1.28 -11.09 7.92
C GLU A 64 0.33 -10.38 6.93
N THR A 65 -0.98 -10.54 7.13
CA THR A 65 -2.03 -9.97 6.25
C THR A 65 -2.84 -8.86 6.93
N ASN A 66 -2.36 -8.35 8.07
CA ASN A 66 -2.99 -7.22 8.74
C ASN A 66 -2.73 -5.91 7.98
N THR A 67 -3.50 -4.86 8.29
CA THR A 67 -3.42 -3.55 7.63
C THR A 67 -1.99 -3.02 7.54
N GLY A 68 -1.24 -3.06 8.65
CA GLY A 68 0.13 -2.55 8.70
C GLY A 68 1.11 -3.34 7.85
N ALA A 69 0.93 -4.65 7.79
CA ALA A 69 1.72 -5.52 6.93
C ALA A 69 1.41 -5.30 5.45
N LEU A 70 0.14 -5.12 5.08
CA LEU A 70 -0.23 -4.78 3.69
C LEU A 70 0.36 -3.43 3.27
N LEU A 71 0.29 -2.42 4.15
CA LEU A 71 0.86 -1.10 3.91
C LEU A 71 2.38 -1.13 3.73
N LEU A 72 3.07 -1.91 4.57
CA LEU A 72 4.51 -2.11 4.47
C LEU A 72 4.89 -2.91 3.22
N ARG A 73 4.13 -3.95 2.88
CA ARG A 73 4.33 -4.75 1.66
C ARG A 73 4.26 -3.86 0.42
N GLU A 74 3.23 -3.03 0.32
CA GLU A 74 3.07 -2.06 -0.77
C GLU A 74 4.29 -1.13 -0.86
N ALA A 75 4.77 -0.58 0.26
CA ALA A 75 5.93 0.29 0.29
C ALA A 75 7.21 -0.42 -0.22
N ILE A 76 7.44 -1.68 0.20
CA ILE A 76 8.61 -2.48 -0.19
C ILE A 76 8.55 -2.84 -1.67
N LEU A 77 7.42 -3.33 -2.16
CA LEU A 77 7.24 -3.67 -3.57
C LEU A 77 7.40 -2.44 -4.47
N THR A 78 6.87 -1.30 -4.03
CA THR A 78 7.00 -0.05 -4.79
C THR A 78 8.47 0.40 -4.81
N ALA A 79 9.20 0.29 -3.70
CA ALA A 79 10.64 0.59 -3.65
C ALA A 79 11.45 -0.32 -4.59
N LYS A 80 11.06 -1.59 -4.72
CA LYS A 80 11.68 -2.56 -5.65
C LYS A 80 11.27 -2.36 -7.12
N GLY A 81 10.30 -1.48 -7.40
CA GLY A 81 9.70 -1.35 -8.74
C GLY A 81 8.90 -2.59 -9.16
N GLN A 82 8.49 -3.42 -8.20
CA GLN A 82 7.73 -4.65 -8.41
C GLN A 82 6.25 -4.48 -8.05
N TRP A 83 5.85 -3.32 -7.51
CA TRP A 83 4.44 -3.03 -7.26
C TRP A 83 3.69 -2.83 -8.58
N LEU A 84 2.80 -3.77 -8.87
CA LEU A 84 1.85 -3.66 -9.96
C LEU A 84 0.46 -3.42 -9.35
N PRO A 85 -0.09 -2.20 -9.43
CA PRO A 85 -1.44 -1.97 -8.94
C PRO A 85 -2.42 -2.81 -9.78
N PRO A 86 -3.42 -3.44 -9.15
CA PRO A 86 -4.41 -4.28 -9.85
C PRO A 86 -5.25 -3.47 -10.84
N TYR A 87 -5.36 -2.16 -10.63
CA TYR A 87 -6.06 -1.24 -11.50
C TYR A 87 -5.25 0.05 -11.71
N LYS A 88 -5.16 0.52 -12.96
CA LYS A 88 -4.24 1.59 -13.37
C LYS A 88 -4.86 2.98 -13.41
N GLU A 89 -6.16 3.09 -13.66
CA GLU A 89 -6.79 4.41 -13.76
C GLU A 89 -6.97 5.02 -12.37
N LEU A 90 -6.97 6.35 -12.30
CA LEU A 90 -7.20 7.09 -11.05
C LEU A 90 -8.60 6.88 -10.49
N GLN A 91 -9.56 6.58 -11.38
CA GLN A 91 -10.97 6.45 -11.06
C GLN A 91 -11.47 5.07 -11.49
N LEU A 92 -11.92 4.28 -10.51
CA LEU A 92 -12.42 2.94 -10.76
C LEU A 92 -13.90 2.94 -11.13
N CYS A 93 -14.72 3.70 -10.41
CA CYS A 93 -16.14 3.79 -10.71
C CYS A 93 -16.47 5.13 -11.34
N HIS A 94 -16.67 5.13 -12.66
CA HIS A 94 -16.98 6.35 -13.42
C HIS A 94 -18.37 6.91 -13.09
N CYS A 95 -19.42 6.07 -13.07
CA CYS A 95 -20.79 6.52 -12.81
C CYS A 95 -21.02 7.09 -11.39
N ARG A 96 -20.23 6.67 -10.41
CA ARG A 96 -20.34 7.11 -9.00
C ARG A 96 -19.19 8.01 -8.57
N SER A 97 -18.29 8.36 -9.48
CA SER A 97 -17.11 9.18 -9.17
C SER A 97 -16.24 8.63 -8.04
N ILE A 98 -16.01 7.31 -8.03
CA ILE A 98 -15.21 6.66 -6.98
C ILE A 98 -13.77 6.48 -7.44
N PRO A 99 -12.78 7.10 -6.74
CA PRO A 99 -11.37 6.93 -7.07
C PRO A 99 -10.88 5.52 -6.69
N THR A 100 -9.92 5.01 -7.45
CA THR A 100 -9.29 3.71 -7.22
C THR A 100 -8.67 3.63 -5.83
N GLU A 101 -8.04 4.71 -5.37
CA GLU A 101 -7.45 4.79 -4.03
C GLU A 101 -8.46 4.51 -2.91
N LYS A 102 -9.70 5.01 -3.03
CA LYS A 102 -10.76 4.77 -2.04
C LYS A 102 -11.18 3.30 -1.99
N VAL A 103 -11.15 2.61 -3.12
CA VAL A 103 -11.40 1.16 -3.20
C VAL A 103 -10.27 0.40 -2.52
N MET A 104 -9.01 0.71 -2.87
CA MET A 104 -7.82 0.12 -2.23
C MET A 104 -7.80 0.34 -0.72
N GLU A 105 -8.14 1.54 -0.26
CA GLU A 105 -8.23 1.90 1.15
C GLU A 105 -9.28 1.05 1.87
N SER A 106 -10.45 0.81 1.25
CA SER A 106 -11.47 -0.04 1.85
C SER A 106 -10.97 -1.46 2.12
N ILE A 107 -10.14 -1.99 1.21
CA ILE A 107 -9.53 -3.32 1.35
C ILE A 107 -8.53 -3.34 2.51
N LEU A 108 -7.65 -2.32 2.60
CA LEU A 108 -6.73 -2.15 3.74
C LEU A 108 -7.47 -2.07 5.08
N ILE A 109 -8.68 -1.50 5.09
CA ILE A 109 -9.53 -1.38 6.27
C ILE A 109 -10.23 -2.71 6.62
N GLY A 110 -10.29 -3.67 5.70
CA GLY A 110 -10.84 -5.01 5.89
C GLY A 110 -12.00 -5.39 4.96
N ALA A 111 -12.26 -4.62 3.91
CA ALA A 111 -13.26 -4.95 2.89
C ALA A 111 -12.74 -6.06 1.96
N ASN A 112 -12.73 -7.29 2.46
CA ASN A 112 -12.21 -8.47 1.76
C ASN A 112 -13.25 -9.18 0.85
N THR A 113 -14.39 -8.55 0.59
CA THR A 113 -15.40 -9.04 -0.37
C THR A 113 -15.95 -7.88 -1.16
N THR A 114 -16.42 -8.15 -2.38
CA THR A 114 -16.95 -7.10 -3.27
C THR A 114 -18.18 -6.40 -2.69
N GLU A 115 -18.99 -7.10 -1.91
CA GLU A 115 -20.14 -6.54 -1.21
C GLU A 115 -19.71 -5.56 -0.13
N LYS A 116 -18.66 -5.88 0.65
CA LYS A 116 -18.10 -4.97 1.65
C LYS A 116 -17.49 -3.74 0.99
N VAL A 117 -16.74 -3.92 -0.10
CA VAL A 117 -16.16 -2.81 -0.89
C VAL A 117 -17.27 -1.90 -1.40
N SER A 118 -18.31 -2.48 -2.01
CA SER A 118 -19.46 -1.73 -2.56
C SER A 118 -20.19 -0.97 -1.47
N ARG A 119 -20.41 -1.59 -0.31
CA ARG A 119 -21.03 -0.96 0.87
C ARG A 119 -20.21 0.20 1.42
N MET A 120 -18.88 0.08 1.47
CA MET A 120 -18.00 1.12 2.01
C MET A 120 -17.73 2.26 1.03
N THR A 121 -17.71 1.98 -0.27
CA THR A 121 -17.25 2.94 -1.28
C THR A 121 -18.37 3.48 -2.17
N SER A 122 -19.50 2.78 -2.27
CA SER A 122 -20.53 2.94 -3.31
C SER A 122 -20.06 2.63 -4.74
N ALA A 123 -18.91 1.98 -4.93
CA ALA A 123 -18.56 1.42 -6.23
C ALA A 123 -19.52 0.27 -6.59
N SER A 124 -19.78 0.08 -7.88
CA SER A 124 -20.63 -1.00 -8.41
C SER A 124 -22.10 -1.01 -7.96
N THR A 125 -22.61 0.06 -7.31
CA THR A 125 -24.00 0.13 -6.81
C THR A 125 -24.99 0.84 -7.74
N ALA A 126 -24.56 1.26 -8.94
CA ALA A 126 -25.40 1.96 -9.92
C ALA A 126 -25.43 1.27 -11.29
N CYS A 127 -24.46 1.54 -12.17
CA CYS A 127 -24.44 0.96 -13.53
C CYS A 127 -23.76 -0.42 -13.61
N GLY A 128 -22.98 -0.82 -12.60
CA GLY A 128 -22.30 -2.12 -12.53
C GLY A 128 -21.08 -2.32 -13.43
N THR A 129 -20.75 -1.38 -14.33
CA THR A 129 -19.66 -1.55 -15.32
C THR A 129 -18.28 -1.79 -14.70
N CYS A 130 -17.99 -1.18 -13.55
CA CYS A 130 -16.72 -1.36 -12.84
C CYS A 130 -16.67 -2.64 -11.97
N MET A 131 -17.72 -3.47 -11.95
CA MET A 131 -17.77 -4.66 -11.09
C MET A 131 -16.61 -5.65 -11.33
N PRO A 132 -16.23 -5.96 -12.59
CA PRO A 132 -15.09 -6.85 -12.84
C PRO A 132 -13.79 -6.28 -12.27
N ASP A 133 -13.60 -4.96 -12.33
CA ASP A 133 -12.43 -4.30 -11.76
C ASP A 133 -12.46 -4.35 -10.23
N VAL A 134 -13.61 -4.12 -9.59
CA VAL A 134 -13.77 -4.29 -8.13
C VAL A 134 -13.45 -5.72 -7.68
N GLN A 135 -13.80 -6.72 -8.48
CA GLN A 135 -13.53 -8.14 -8.18
C GLN A 135 -12.06 -8.52 -8.36
N ALA A 136 -11.34 -7.82 -9.24
CA ALA A 136 -9.93 -8.11 -9.56
C ALA A 136 -8.92 -7.54 -8.55
N ILE A 137 -9.36 -6.57 -7.72
CA ILE A 137 -8.54 -5.94 -6.66
C ILE A 137 -8.61 -6.76 -5.37
#